data_AF-A0A1E5NDK5-F1
#
_entry.id   AF-A0A1E5NDK5-F1
#
_cell.length_a   1.000
_cell.length_b   1.000
_cell.length_c   1.000
_cell.angle_alpha   90.00
_cell.angle_beta   90.00
_cell.angle_gamma   90.00
#
_symmetry.space_group_name_H-M   'P 1'
#
loop_
_entity.id
_entity.type
_entity.pdbx_description
1 polymer ?
#
loop_
_entity_poly.entity_id
_entity_poly.type
_entity_poly.pdbx_seq_one_letter_code
_entity_poly.pdbx_strand_id
1 'polypeptide(L)'
;MKPKNTPNKVKKKKIINKVIEVRKKYKYGKLKIKKLLEKENIKIGTTAIETILKDYNLYRNRKKKIRKKHRGKHAVYIKEASTLYAFEAKKYK
;
A
#
# COMPACT_ATOMS: atom_id res chain seq x y z
N MET A 1 37.59 -11.12 20.11
CA MET A 1 37.50 -9.79 19.46
C MET A 1 36.28 -9.04 19.99
N LYS A 2 36.45 -7.86 20.63
CA LYS A 2 35.31 -7.01 21.00
C LYS A 2 34.72 -6.38 19.73
N PRO A 3 33.39 -6.44 19.52
CA PRO A 3 32.79 -5.81 18.34
C PRO A 3 33.00 -4.30 18.41
N LYS A 4 33.51 -3.70 17.32
CA LYS A 4 33.61 -2.25 17.14
C LYS A 4 32.19 -1.65 17.06
N ASN A 5 31.57 -1.42 18.22
CA ASN A 5 30.34 -0.65 18.34
C ASN A 5 30.68 0.83 18.19
N THR A 6 30.72 1.31 16.96
CA THR A 6 30.83 2.76 16.72
C THR A 6 29.55 3.43 17.25
N PRO A 7 29.67 4.56 17.98
CA PRO A 7 28.52 5.22 18.61
C PRO A 7 27.42 5.61 17.61
N ASN A 8 27.79 5.82 16.33
CA ASN A 8 26.85 6.09 15.25
C ASN A 8 25.94 4.90 14.91
N LYS A 9 26.43 3.65 15.03
CA LYS A 9 25.62 2.45 14.75
C LYS A 9 24.53 2.26 15.80
N VAL A 10 24.85 2.50 17.07
CA VAL A 10 23.90 2.41 18.19
C VAL A 10 22.81 3.49 18.08
N LYS A 11 23.21 4.73 17.77
CA LYS A 11 22.26 5.84 17.53
C LYS A 11 21.29 5.51 16.39
N LYS A 12 21.79 4.97 15.27
CA LYS A 12 20.94 4.52 14.15
C LYS A 12 19.94 3.44 14.56
N LYS A 13 20.37 2.41 15.31
CA LYS A 13 19.49 1.33 15.79
C LYS A 13 18.36 1.85 16.68
N LYS A 14 18.66 2.80 17.59
CA LYS A 14 17.64 3.45 18.43
C LYS A 14 16.58 4.17 17.60
N ILE A 15 17.00 4.92 16.57
CA ILE A 15 16.08 5.64 15.69
C ILE A 15 15.21 4.67 14.88
N ILE A 16 15.79 3.60 14.34
CA ILE A 16 15.06 2.56 13.60
C ILE A 16 13.97 1.92 14.49
N ASN A 17 14.34 1.53 15.71
CA ASN A 17 13.40 0.93 16.66
C ASN A 17 12.24 1.89 16.98
N LYS A 18 12.53 3.17 17.20
CA LYS A 18 11.51 4.20 17.48
C LYS A 18 10.54 4.37 16.31
N VAL A 19 11.04 4.42 15.07
CA VAL A 19 10.21 4.50 13.85
C VAL A 19 9.27 3.30 13.76
N ILE A 20 9.77 2.10 14.00
CA ILE A 20 8.99 0.85 13.98
C ILE A 20 7.91 0.86 15.06
N GLU A 21 8.26 1.29 16.27
CA GLU A 21 7.33 1.37 17.41
C GLU A 21 6.18 2.32 17.12
N VAL A 22 6.47 3.56 16.70
CA VAL A 22 5.46 4.57 16.34
C VAL A 22 4.55 4.05 15.23
N ARG A 23 5.13 3.36 14.23
CA ARG A 23 4.38 2.79 13.11
C ARG A 23 3.44 1.68 13.56
N LYS A 24 3.90 0.77 14.43
CA LYS A 24 3.08 -0.33 14.96
C LYS A 24 1.96 0.19 15.87
N LYS A 25 2.28 1.13 16.77
CA LYS A 25 1.35 1.70 17.75
C LYS A 25 0.25 2.55 17.11
N TYR A 26 0.62 3.50 16.24
CA TYR A 26 -0.31 4.52 15.75
C TYR A 26 -0.70 4.36 14.27
N LYS A 27 -0.07 3.44 13.53
CA LYS A 27 -0.25 3.27 12.07
C LYS A 27 -0.04 4.58 11.28
N TYR A 28 0.80 5.47 11.78
CA TYR A 28 1.14 6.73 11.12
C TYR A 28 1.97 6.54 9.86
N GLY A 29 1.77 7.45 8.89
CA GLY A 29 2.59 7.53 7.68
C GLY A 29 3.88 8.34 7.92
N LYS A 30 4.78 8.33 6.93
CA LYS A 30 6.11 8.95 7.01
C LYS A 30 6.12 10.39 7.53
N LEU A 31 5.16 11.23 7.10
CA LEU A 31 5.07 12.64 7.49
C LEU A 31 4.72 12.82 8.97
N LYS A 32 3.77 12.02 9.49
CA LYS A 32 3.38 12.09 10.91
C LYS A 32 4.47 11.53 11.82
N ILE A 33 5.16 10.47 11.37
CA ILE A 33 6.32 9.91 12.09
C ILE A 33 7.44 10.96 12.18
N LYS A 34 7.75 11.66 11.08
CA LYS A 34 8.75 12.75 11.08
C LYS A 34 8.41 13.83 12.10
N LYS A 35 7.19 14.36 12.09
CA LYS A 35 6.76 15.39 13.04
C LYS A 35 6.85 14.93 14.50
N LEU A 36 6.55 13.66 14.77
CA LEU A 36 6.64 13.11 16.13
C LEU A 36 8.11 12.97 16.58
N LEU A 37 8.98 12.51 15.69
CA LEU A 37 10.42 12.42 15.97
C LEU A 37 11.08 13.79 16.11
N GLU A 38 10.64 14.79 15.34
CA GLU A 38 11.10 16.18 15.47
C GLU A 38 10.74 16.78 16.84
N LYS A 39 9.55 16.47 17.39
CA LYS A 39 9.17 16.85 18.77
C LYS A 39 10.06 16.21 19.83
N GLU A 40 10.64 15.05 19.55
CA GLU A 40 11.61 14.37 20.42
C GLU A 40 13.06 14.80 20.15
N ASN A 41 13.29 15.88 19.39
CA ASN A 41 14.61 16.37 18.95
C ASN A 41 15.41 15.39 18.07
N ILE A 42 14.74 14.43 17.43
CA ILE A 42 15.36 13.48 16.49
C ILE A 42 15.18 14.00 15.06
N LYS A 43 16.22 14.64 14.51
CA LYS A 43 16.24 15.07 13.11
C LYS A 43 16.44 13.86 12.19
N ILE A 44 15.42 13.53 11.40
CA ILE A 44 15.47 12.49 10.38
C ILE A 44 14.75 12.92 9.09
N GLY A 45 15.34 12.58 7.95
CA GLY A 45 14.72 12.81 6.64
C GLY A 45 13.54 11.88 6.39
N THR A 46 12.55 12.35 5.62
CA THR A 46 11.41 11.52 5.19
C THR A 46 11.85 10.29 4.38
N THR A 47 12.90 10.43 3.57
CA THR A 47 13.50 9.33 2.78
C THR A 47 14.01 8.22 3.67
N ALA A 48 14.74 8.57 4.75
CA ALA A 48 15.26 7.58 5.70
C ALA A 48 14.13 6.83 6.41
N ILE A 49 13.05 7.54 6.81
CA ILE A 49 11.86 6.90 7.38
C ILE A 49 11.22 5.95 6.36
N GLU A 50 11.11 6.36 5.10
CA GLU A 50 10.53 5.53 4.04
C GLU A 50 11.33 4.24 3.80
N THR A 51 12.66 4.33 3.74
CA THR A 51 13.54 3.15 3.64
C THR A 51 13.35 2.21 4.83
N ILE A 52 13.39 2.74 6.06
CA ILE A 52 13.15 1.93 7.27
C ILE A 52 11.77 1.25 7.22
N LEU A 53 10.73 1.95 6.77
CA LEU A 53 9.41 1.34 6.67
C LEU A 53 9.36 0.23 5.60
N LYS A 54 10.09 0.36 4.48
CA LYS A 54 10.16 -0.65 3.42
C LYS A 54 10.95 -1.88 3.86
N ASP A 55 12.14 -1.66 4.44
CA ASP A 55 13.03 -2.74 4.92
C ASP A 55 12.34 -3.66 5.93
N TYR A 56 11.41 -3.13 6.72
CA TYR A 56 10.67 -3.87 7.73
C TYR A 56 9.24 -4.27 7.29
N ASN A 57 8.89 -4.16 6.01
CA ASN A 57 7.55 -4.46 5.47
C ASN A 57 6.39 -3.70 6.16
N LEU A 58 6.68 -2.53 6.76
CA LEU A 58 5.68 -1.66 7.41
C LEU A 58 5.17 -0.54 6.49
N TYR A 59 5.79 -0.39 5.31
CA TYR A 59 5.37 0.55 4.29
C TYR A 59 4.09 0.07 3.62
N ARG A 60 2.98 0.77 3.88
CA ARG A 60 1.69 0.43 3.29
C ARG A 60 1.63 1.02 1.88
N ASN A 61 1.83 0.18 0.88
CA ASN A 61 1.47 0.53 -0.49
C ASN A 61 -0.04 0.82 -0.54
N ARG A 62 -0.41 1.94 -1.17
CA ARG A 62 -1.82 2.29 -1.37
C ARG A 62 -2.43 1.15 -2.21
N LYS A 63 -3.39 0.40 -1.66
CA LYS A 63 -4.11 -0.63 -2.43
C LYS A 63 -4.66 0.05 -3.69
N LYS A 64 -4.29 -0.46 -4.87
CA LYS A 64 -4.81 0.03 -6.14
C LYS A 64 -6.33 -0.11 -6.05
N LYS A 65 -7.06 1.02 -6.08
CA LYS A 65 -8.52 0.96 -6.11
C LYS A 65 -8.88 0.18 -7.36
N ILE A 66 -9.45 -1.02 -7.20
CA ILE A 66 -10.03 -1.76 -8.32
C ILE A 66 -11.22 -0.91 -8.76
N ARG A 67 -11.05 -0.15 -9.85
CA ARG A 67 -12.17 0.52 -10.49
C ARG A 67 -13.12 -0.58 -10.95
N LYS A 68 -14.33 -0.68 -10.38
CA LYS A 68 -15.40 -1.48 -10.98
C LYS A 68 -15.57 -0.95 -12.41
N LYS A 69 -15.22 -1.74 -13.42
CA LYS A 69 -15.64 -1.44 -14.80
C LYS A 69 -17.17 -1.46 -14.77
N HIS A 70 -17.80 -0.33 -15.11
CA HIS A 70 -19.24 -0.30 -15.33
C HIS A 70 -19.52 -1.20 -16.54
N ARG A 71 -20.05 -2.40 -16.30
CA ARG A 71 -20.69 -3.18 -17.36
C ARG A 71 -22.04 -2.50 -17.56
N GLY A 72 -22.14 -1.67 -18.61
CA GLY A 72 -23.36 -0.90 -18.91
C GLY A 72 -24.61 -1.77 -18.88
N LYS A 73 -25.78 -1.17 -18.67
CA LYS A 73 -27.08 -1.85 -18.54
C LYS A 73 -27.36 -2.89 -19.64
N HIS A 74 -26.77 -2.72 -20.84
CA HIS A 74 -26.96 -3.57 -22.02
C HIS A 74 -25.95 -4.72 -22.18
N ALA A 75 -24.97 -4.88 -21.28
CA ALA A 75 -23.91 -5.87 -21.45
C ALA A 75 -24.38 -7.34 -21.31
N VAL A 76 -25.61 -7.57 -20.84
CA VAL A 76 -26.20 -8.91 -20.66
C VAL A 76 -27.07 -9.32 -21.86
N TYR A 77 -27.59 -8.36 -22.63
CA TYR A 77 -28.71 -8.59 -23.55
C TYR A 77 -28.35 -9.04 -24.98
N ILE A 78 -27.07 -9.08 -25.37
CA ILE A 78 -26.71 -9.45 -26.75
C ILE A 78 -26.77 -10.97 -26.97
N LYS A 79 -26.56 -11.79 -25.93
CA LYS A 79 -26.55 -13.26 -26.06
C LYS A 79 -27.94 -13.89 -26.18
N GLU A 80 -28.95 -13.34 -25.51
CA GLU A 80 -30.31 -13.90 -25.50
C GLU A 80 -31.11 -13.50 -26.75
N ALA A 81 -30.99 -12.25 -27.22
CA ALA A 81 -31.68 -11.80 -28.43
C ALA A 81 -31.18 -12.51 -29.70
N SER A 82 -29.88 -12.79 -29.79
CA SER A 82 -29.29 -13.50 -30.95
C SER A 82 -29.63 -14.99 -30.97
N THR A 83 -29.87 -15.62 -29.81
CA THR A 83 -30.28 -17.03 -29.72
C THR A 83 -31.75 -17.24 -30.06
N LEU A 84 -32.64 -16.32 -29.66
CA LEU A 84 -34.06 -16.35 -30.05
C LEU A 84 -34.27 -16.12 -31.55
N TYR A 85 -33.58 -15.14 -32.15
CA TYR A 85 -33.69 -14.84 -33.59
C TYR A 85 -33.24 -16.00 -34.48
N ALA A 86 -32.21 -16.75 -34.05
CA ALA A 86 -31.71 -17.92 -34.78
C ALA A 86 -32.65 -19.14 -34.71
N PHE A 87 -33.44 -19.28 -33.63
CA PHE A 87 -34.41 -20.36 -33.49
C PHE A 87 -35.66 -20.11 -34.34
N GLU A 88 -36.19 -18.88 -34.40
CA GLU A 88 -37.34 -18.54 -35.24
C GLU A 88 -37.04 -18.66 -36.73
N ALA A 89 -35.85 -18.25 -37.18
CA ALA A 89 -35.45 -18.33 -38.59
C ALA A 89 -35.34 -19.77 -39.13
N LYS A 90 -35.18 -20.79 -38.26
CA LYS A 90 -35.14 -22.21 -38.65
C LYS A 90 -36.52 -22.88 -38.72
N LYS A 91 -37.57 -22.26 -38.18
CA LYS A 91 -38.92 -22.83 -38.14
C LYS A 91 -39.69 -22.64 -39.47
N TYR A 92 -39.25 -21.72 -40.31
CA TYR A 92 -39.91 -21.35 -41.57
C TYR A 92 -39.09 -21.74 -42.82
N LYS A 93 -38.28 -22.81 -42.73
CA LYS A 93 -37.48 -23.32 -43.85
C LYS A 93 -37.86 -24.74 -44.20
#